data_AF-A0A656HHW2-F1
#
_entry.id   AF-A0A656HHW2-F1
#
_cell.length_a   1.000
_cell.length_b   1.000
_cell.length_c   1.000
_cell.angle_alpha   90.00
_cell.angle_beta   90.00
_cell.angle_gamma   90.00
#
_symmetry.space_group_name_H-M   'P 1'
#
loop_
_entity.id
_entity.type
_entity.pdbx_description
1 polymer ?
#
loop_
_entity_poly.entity_id
_entity_poly.type
_entity_poly.pdbx_seq_one_letter_code
_entity_poly.pdbx_strand_id
1 'polypeptide(L)'
;MALTRRLMVLGQTTEDTFMDTAIKVAFASTDMKHIDQHFGAAESFAIYAINPDEAQLAEATQFGKLAMDGNEDKLDAKIKALDGCVAVYSQAVGASAVAKLKAANIQPIKVSNGAVIADLIEALQDELRQGPTAWLAQAIKRMQGPNAARFDAMEADGWDE
;
A
#
# COMPACT_ATOMS: atom_id res chain seq x y z
N MET A 1 14.16 -4.19 -11.73
CA MET A 1 14.96 -3.55 -10.68
C MET A 1 14.83 -4.45 -9.48
N ALA A 2 15.94 -4.83 -8.84
CA ALA A 2 15.90 -5.70 -7.68
C ALA A 2 15.69 -4.81 -6.48
N LEU A 3 14.89 -5.26 -5.52
CA LEU A 3 14.77 -4.60 -4.23
C LEU A 3 16.16 -4.61 -3.58
N THR A 4 16.79 -3.45 -3.47
CA THR A 4 18.14 -3.32 -2.88
C THR A 4 18.07 -2.97 -1.42
N ARG A 5 17.04 -2.21 -1.01
CA ARG A 5 16.83 -1.85 0.40
C ARG A 5 15.34 -1.91 0.73
N ARG A 6 15.05 -2.39 1.93
CA ARG A 6 13.76 -2.26 2.58
C ARG A 6 14.01 -1.87 4.02
N LEU A 7 13.47 -0.71 4.41
CA LEU A 7 13.43 -0.25 5.78
C LEU A 7 12.01 -0.45 6.27
N MET A 8 11.84 -1.07 7.43
CA MET A 8 10.55 -1.25 8.07
C MET A 8 10.58 -0.51 9.41
N VAL A 9 9.53 0.26 9.67
CA VAL A 9 9.35 0.91 10.97
C VAL A 9 8.74 -0.13 11.91
N LEU A 10 9.46 -0.46 12.98
CA LEU A 10 8.96 -1.32 14.04
C LEU A 10 8.29 -0.44 15.10
N GLY A 11 7.00 -0.66 15.35
CA GLY A 11 6.28 0.03 16.42
C GLY A 11 6.89 -0.28 17.79
N GLN A 12 6.93 0.73 18.68
CA GLN A 12 7.20 0.50 20.10
C GLN A 12 5.88 0.10 20.78
N THR A 13 5.92 -1.04 21.46
CA THR A 13 4.83 -1.70 22.20
C THR A 13 3.91 -0.75 22.96
N THR A 14 2.71 -0.51 22.43
CA THR A 14 1.41 -0.37 23.14
C THR A 14 0.34 -0.11 22.07
N GLU A 15 -0.62 -1.04 21.94
CA GLU A 15 -1.81 -1.01 21.06
C GLU A 15 -1.58 -1.38 19.56
N ASP A 16 -1.36 -2.67 19.29
CA ASP A 16 -1.32 -3.27 17.94
C ASP A 16 -2.62 -3.10 17.11
N THR A 17 -3.69 -2.56 17.69
CA THR A 17 -4.98 -2.30 17.04
C THR A 17 -4.90 -1.34 15.85
N PHE A 18 -3.90 -0.44 15.83
CA PHE A 18 -3.72 0.48 14.71
C PHE A 18 -3.50 -0.29 13.40
N MET A 19 -2.57 -1.24 13.40
CA MET A 19 -2.21 -1.97 12.19
C MET A 19 -3.33 -2.89 11.70
N ASP A 20 -4.21 -3.34 12.60
CA ASP A 20 -5.38 -4.16 12.25
C ASP A 20 -6.48 -3.37 11.54
N THR A 21 -6.57 -2.07 11.81
CA THR A 21 -7.58 -1.17 11.22
C THR A 21 -7.02 -0.34 10.07
N ALA A 22 -5.69 -0.27 9.94
CA ALA A 22 -5.01 0.54 8.94
C ALA A 22 -4.92 -0.15 7.58
N ILE A 23 -5.15 0.63 6.52
CA ILE A 23 -4.82 0.24 5.15
C ILE A 23 -3.36 0.62 4.84
N LYS A 24 -2.69 -0.18 4.02
CA LYS A 24 -1.36 0.18 3.50
C LYS A 24 -1.47 0.84 2.12
N VAL A 25 -0.87 2.03 1.96
CA VAL A 25 -0.85 2.77 0.71
C VAL A 25 0.58 3.14 0.35
N ALA A 26 0.95 2.91 -0.91
CA ALA A 26 2.28 3.19 -1.41
C ALA A 26 2.33 4.47 -2.27
N PHE A 27 3.42 5.22 -2.14
CA PHE A 27 3.67 6.45 -2.89
C PHE A 27 5.01 6.35 -3.62
N ALA A 28 4.99 6.56 -4.93
CA ALA A 28 6.21 6.61 -5.75
C ALA A 28 6.94 7.93 -5.51
N SER A 29 7.86 7.92 -4.54
CA SER A 29 8.49 9.12 -3.98
C SER A 29 9.98 8.89 -3.67
N THR A 30 10.86 9.83 -4.05
CA THR A 30 12.29 9.81 -3.67
C THR A 30 12.58 10.56 -2.37
N ASP A 31 11.71 11.49 -1.97
CA ASP A 31 11.88 12.37 -0.81
C ASP A 31 10.89 12.08 0.33
N MET A 32 9.98 11.13 0.13
CA MET A 32 8.88 10.74 1.03
C MET A 32 7.90 11.88 1.36
N LYS A 33 7.92 12.96 0.58
CA LYS A 33 7.04 14.13 0.76
C LYS A 33 6.17 14.38 -0.46
N HIS A 34 6.72 14.15 -1.64
CA HIS A 34 6.05 14.41 -2.91
C HIS A 34 6.04 13.16 -3.80
N ILE A 35 5.00 13.05 -4.63
CA ILE A 35 4.96 12.03 -5.68
C ILE A 35 5.69 12.56 -6.91
N ASP A 36 6.91 12.07 -7.09
CA ASP A 36 7.87 12.54 -8.08
C ASP A 36 8.18 11.50 -9.17
N GLN A 37 7.57 10.30 -9.10
CA GLN A 37 7.97 9.16 -9.93
C GLN A 37 6.83 8.50 -10.72
N HIS A 38 7.22 7.97 -11.88
CA HIS A 38 6.42 7.03 -12.66
C HIS A 38 6.55 5.62 -12.06
N PHE A 39 5.46 4.86 -11.94
CA PHE A 39 5.48 3.53 -11.33
C PHE A 39 6.55 2.59 -11.92
N GLY A 40 6.56 2.47 -13.26
CA GLY A 40 7.49 1.58 -13.97
C GLY A 40 8.96 1.94 -13.78
N ALA A 41 9.27 3.22 -13.56
CA ALA A 41 10.63 3.74 -13.39
C ALA A 41 11.01 4.07 -11.94
N ALA A 42 10.06 4.01 -11.00
CA ALA A 42 10.27 4.32 -9.58
C ALA A 42 11.49 3.61 -8.99
N GLU A 43 12.39 4.37 -8.41
CA GLU A 43 13.56 3.95 -7.64
C GLU A 43 13.19 3.64 -6.19
N SER A 44 12.04 4.12 -5.72
CA SER A 44 11.58 3.90 -4.35
C SER A 44 10.06 4.00 -4.19
N PHE A 45 9.55 3.34 -3.15
CA PHE A 45 8.20 3.58 -2.64
C PHE A 45 8.24 3.89 -1.14
N ALA A 46 7.51 4.91 -0.72
CA ALA A 46 7.16 5.13 0.68
C ALA A 46 5.78 4.52 0.95
N ILE A 47 5.68 3.61 1.90
CA ILE A 47 4.47 2.87 2.24
C ILE A 47 4.01 3.35 3.61
N TYR A 48 2.79 3.87 3.66
CA TYR A 48 2.15 4.33 4.88
C TYR A 48 1.04 3.38 5.29
N ALA A 49 0.94 3.10 6.58
CA ALA A 49 -0.27 2.58 7.21
C ALA A 49 -1.15 3.78 7.56
N ILE A 50 -2.43 3.71 7.20
CA ILE A 50 -3.38 4.82 7.32
C ILE A 50 -4.68 4.26 7.89
N ASN A 51 -5.17 4.82 8.98
CA ASN A 51 -6.55 4.61 9.45
C ASN A 51 -7.29 5.97 9.46
N PRO A 52 -8.57 6.04 9.87
CA PRO A 52 -9.31 7.29 9.90
C PRO A 52 -8.69 8.40 10.75
N ASP A 53 -7.83 8.10 11.73
CA ASP A 53 -7.38 9.05 12.75
C ASP A 53 -5.89 9.37 12.65
N GLU A 54 -5.06 8.42 12.23
CA GLU A 54 -3.62 8.54 12.16
C GLU A 54 -3.03 7.88 10.89
N ALA A 55 -1.83 8.31 10.55
CA ALA A 55 -1.04 7.75 9.47
C ALA A 55 0.43 7.67 9.87
N GLN A 56 1.03 6.50 9.61
CA GLN A 56 2.40 6.23 10.00
C GLN A 56 3.17 5.65 8.80
N LEU A 57 4.42 6.05 8.65
CA LEU A 57 5.30 5.39 7.68
C LEU A 57 5.54 3.95 8.16
N ALA A 58 5.12 2.97 7.36
CA ALA A 58 5.31 1.56 7.67
C ALA A 58 6.60 1.02 7.04
N GLU A 59 6.83 1.32 5.76
CA GLU A 59 7.97 0.79 5.02
C GLU A 59 8.50 1.81 4.01
N ALA A 60 9.80 1.76 3.75
CA ALA A 60 10.41 2.44 2.61
C ALA A 60 11.23 1.42 1.80
N THR A 61 10.93 1.34 0.51
CA THR A 61 11.62 0.41 -0.41
C THR A 61 12.47 1.18 -1.39
N GLN A 62 13.63 0.62 -1.74
CA GLN A 62 14.51 1.15 -2.77
C GLN A 62 14.88 0.04 -3.75
N PHE A 63 14.90 0.38 -5.03
CA PHE A 63 15.23 -0.53 -6.11
C PHE A 63 16.50 -0.08 -6.82
N GLY A 64 17.42 -1.02 -7.06
CA GLY A 64 18.66 -0.77 -7.79
C GLY A 64 18.49 -0.82 -9.31
N LYS A 65 19.41 -0.17 -10.03
CA LYS A 65 19.58 -0.39 -11.48
C LYS A 65 20.02 -1.83 -11.71
N LEU A 66 19.11 -2.69 -12.20
CA LEU A 66 19.55 -3.95 -12.80
C LEU A 66 20.25 -3.64 -14.12
N ALA A 67 21.39 -4.29 -14.34
CA ALA A 67 21.97 -4.45 -15.66
C ALA A 67 20.88 -4.98 -16.61
N MET A 68 20.91 -4.50 -17.84
CA MET A 68 19.91 -4.75 -18.87
C MET A 68 19.67 -6.25 -19.11
N ASP A 69 18.62 -6.80 -18.51
CA ASP A 69 17.91 -7.95 -19.07
C ASP A 69 16.45 -7.90 -18.59
N GLY A 70 15.49 -8.15 -19.49
CA GLY A 70 14.05 -8.22 -19.21
C GLY A 70 13.36 -7.00 -18.58
N ASN A 71 12.53 -6.26 -19.32
CA ASN A 71 11.70 -5.18 -18.75
C ASN A 71 10.57 -5.73 -17.83
N GLU A 72 10.14 -6.98 -18.02
CA GLU A 72 9.04 -7.59 -17.26
C GLU A 72 9.41 -7.97 -15.83
N ASP A 73 10.60 -8.54 -15.60
CA ASP A 73 11.09 -8.90 -14.26
C ASP A 73 11.19 -7.67 -13.34
N LYS A 74 11.36 -6.48 -13.95
CA LYS A 74 11.46 -5.23 -13.19
C LYS A 74 10.13 -4.80 -12.61
N LEU A 75 9.03 -5.12 -13.28
CA LEU A 75 7.70 -4.74 -12.88
C LEU A 75 7.20 -5.64 -11.74
N ASP A 76 7.50 -6.94 -11.84
CA ASP A 76 7.06 -7.93 -10.86
C ASP A 76 7.74 -7.72 -9.51
N ALA A 77 9.03 -7.37 -9.49
CA ALA A 77 9.73 -7.00 -8.26
C ALA A 77 9.11 -5.78 -7.55
N LYS A 78 8.62 -4.80 -8.31
CA LYS A 78 7.95 -3.62 -7.77
C LYS A 78 6.58 -3.96 -7.21
N ILE A 79 5.79 -4.74 -7.94
CA ILE A 79 4.47 -5.17 -7.48
C ILE A 79 4.58 -6.03 -6.22
N LYS A 80 5.55 -6.95 -6.18
CA LYS A 80 5.84 -7.75 -4.98
C LYS A 80 6.26 -6.89 -3.79
N ALA A 81 6.90 -5.74 -4.03
CA ALA A 81 7.24 -4.82 -2.96
C ALA A 81 6.04 -4.10 -2.35
N LEU A 82 4.90 -4.13 -3.04
CA LEU A 82 3.64 -3.53 -2.62
C LEU A 82 2.64 -4.56 -2.08
N ASP A 83 3.11 -5.76 -1.75
CA ASP A 83 2.26 -6.79 -1.16
C ASP A 83 1.58 -6.26 0.12
N GLY A 84 0.28 -6.53 0.24
CA GLY A 84 -0.57 -5.97 1.31
C GLY A 84 -0.96 -4.50 1.14
N CYS A 85 -0.52 -3.78 0.10
CA CYS A 85 -1.01 -2.42 -0.18
C CYS A 85 -2.36 -2.45 -0.90
N VAL A 86 -3.28 -1.56 -0.53
CA VAL A 86 -4.56 -1.40 -1.24
C VAL A 86 -4.42 -0.55 -2.50
N ALA A 87 -3.45 0.36 -2.51
CA ALA A 87 -3.26 1.31 -3.59
C ALA A 87 -1.79 1.73 -3.74
N VAL A 88 -1.46 2.19 -4.94
CA VAL A 88 -0.19 2.86 -5.24
C VAL A 88 -0.42 4.14 -6.03
N TYR A 89 0.14 5.23 -5.51
CA TYR A 89 0.10 6.55 -6.11
C TYR A 89 1.37 6.81 -6.91
N SER A 90 1.22 7.29 -8.15
CA SER A 90 2.34 7.63 -9.03
C SER A 90 1.95 8.72 -10.03
N GLN A 91 2.95 9.36 -10.65
CA GLN A 91 2.70 10.35 -11.71
C GLN A 91 2.17 9.75 -13.00
N ALA A 92 2.60 8.51 -13.28
CA ALA A 92 2.11 7.75 -14.41
C ALA A 92 2.32 6.25 -14.17
N VAL A 93 1.43 5.49 -14.79
CA VAL A 93 1.43 4.03 -14.76
C VAL A 93 1.08 3.53 -16.16
N GLY A 94 1.90 2.62 -16.70
CA GLY A 94 1.69 2.04 -18.03
C GLY A 94 0.61 0.95 -18.02
N ALA A 95 0.01 0.64 -19.18
CA ALA A 95 -1.09 -0.32 -19.28
C ALA A 95 -0.75 -1.72 -18.74
N SER A 96 0.47 -2.23 -19.02
CA SER A 96 0.94 -3.51 -18.48
C SER A 96 1.05 -3.49 -16.95
N ALA A 97 1.54 -2.40 -16.38
CA ALA A 97 1.60 -2.19 -14.94
C ALA A 97 0.20 -2.14 -14.31
N VAL A 98 -0.74 -1.43 -14.93
CA VAL A 98 -2.14 -1.38 -14.47
C VAL A 98 -2.76 -2.77 -14.42
N ALA A 99 -2.57 -3.58 -15.47
CA ALA A 99 -3.12 -4.94 -15.52
C ALA A 99 -2.55 -5.83 -14.40
N LYS A 100 -1.23 -5.80 -14.20
CA LYS A 100 -0.58 -6.60 -13.15
C LYS A 100 -0.92 -6.11 -11.73
N LEU A 101 -1.02 -4.79 -11.50
CA LEU A 101 -1.43 -4.21 -10.21
C LEU A 101 -2.86 -4.62 -9.86
N LYS A 102 -3.79 -4.53 -10.82
CA LYS A 102 -5.17 -4.98 -10.62
C LYS A 102 -5.26 -6.48 -10.33
N ALA A 103 -4.46 -7.30 -11.01
CA ALA A 103 -4.38 -8.74 -10.72
C ALA A 103 -3.85 -9.03 -9.31
N ALA A 104 -2.99 -8.15 -8.78
CA ALA A 104 -2.51 -8.18 -7.41
C ALA A 104 -3.46 -7.49 -6.40
N ASN A 105 -4.67 -7.05 -6.81
CA ASN A 105 -5.62 -6.28 -6.02
C ASN A 105 -5.11 -4.93 -5.50
N ILE A 106 -4.10 -4.36 -6.15
CA ILE A 106 -3.56 -3.04 -5.83
C ILE A 106 -4.16 -2.02 -6.80
N GLN A 107 -4.80 -0.97 -6.28
CA GLN A 107 -5.38 0.09 -7.10
C GLN A 107 -4.30 1.09 -7.56
N PRO A 108 -4.02 1.23 -8.87
CA PRO A 108 -3.14 2.27 -9.37
C PRO A 108 -3.85 3.62 -9.41
N ILE A 109 -3.30 4.62 -8.73
CA ILE A 109 -3.82 6.00 -8.72
C ILE A 109 -2.79 6.93 -9.36
N LYS A 110 -3.24 7.64 -10.39
CA LYS A 110 -2.43 8.64 -11.09
C LYS A 110 -2.68 10.01 -10.50
N VAL A 111 -1.63 10.73 -10.15
CA VAL A 111 -1.69 12.11 -9.66
C VAL A 111 -0.80 13.04 -10.49
N SER A 112 -0.94 14.35 -10.27
CA SER A 112 -0.02 15.35 -10.81
C SER A 112 1.38 15.22 -10.22
N ASN A 113 2.40 15.62 -10.99
CA ASN A 113 3.76 15.74 -10.49
C ASN A 113 3.80 16.72 -9.30
N GLY A 114 4.48 16.34 -8.23
CA GLY A 114 4.65 17.18 -7.04
C GLY A 114 3.45 17.16 -6.10
N ALA A 115 2.48 16.26 -6.30
CA ALA A 115 1.41 16.06 -5.33
C ALA A 115 2.00 15.70 -3.95
N VAL A 116 1.55 16.42 -2.93
CA VAL A 116 2.04 16.27 -1.55
C VAL A 116 1.41 15.03 -0.94
N ILE A 117 2.24 14.16 -0.36
CA ILE A 117 1.79 12.90 0.24
C ILE A 117 0.88 13.17 1.45
N ALA A 118 1.20 14.17 2.28
CA ALA A 118 0.40 14.55 3.43
C ALA A 118 -1.05 14.89 3.04
N ASP A 119 -1.24 15.73 2.03
CA ASP A 119 -2.58 16.11 1.54
C ASP A 119 -3.37 14.90 1.02
N LEU A 120 -2.70 13.95 0.36
CA LEU A 120 -3.34 12.74 -0.14
C LEU A 120 -3.70 11.75 0.98
N ILE A 121 -2.88 11.67 2.02
CA ILE A 121 -3.19 10.93 3.23
C ILE A 121 -4.41 11.55 3.90
N GLU A 122 -4.44 12.87 4.10
CA GLU A 122 -5.58 13.58 4.71
C GLU A 122 -6.87 13.34 3.93
N ALA A 123 -6.82 13.44 2.59
CA ALA A 123 -7.96 13.13 1.73
C ALA A 123 -8.44 11.67 1.86
N LEU A 124 -7.52 10.71 1.98
CA LEU A 124 -7.86 9.30 2.24
C LEU A 124 -8.49 9.11 3.62
N GLN A 125 -7.98 9.79 4.65
CA GLN A 125 -8.56 9.73 5.99
C GLN A 125 -9.97 10.33 6.03
N ASP A 126 -10.19 11.45 5.35
CA ASP A 126 -11.53 12.02 5.17
C ASP A 126 -12.48 11.05 4.48
N GLU A 127 -12.02 10.37 3.42
CA GLU A 127 -12.81 9.35 2.72
C GLU A 127 -13.16 8.18 3.65
N LEU A 128 -12.21 7.71 4.47
CA LEU A 128 -12.44 6.66 5.45
C LEU A 128 -13.47 7.08 6.52
N ARG A 129 -13.45 8.35 6.96
CA ARG A 129 -14.40 8.90 7.95
C ARG A 129 -15.81 9.10 7.40
N GLN A 130 -15.93 9.60 6.16
CA GLN A 130 -17.22 9.91 5.54
C GLN A 130 -17.93 8.66 4.98
N GLY A 131 -17.19 7.57 4.82
CA GLY A 131 -17.65 6.33 4.22
C GLY A 131 -16.83 6.03 2.97
N PRO A 132 -16.08 4.92 2.94
CA PRO A 132 -15.14 4.65 1.87
C PRO A 132 -15.86 4.54 0.53
N THR A 133 -15.29 5.12 -0.53
CA THR A 133 -15.86 4.96 -1.87
C THR A 133 -15.83 3.49 -2.30
N ALA A 134 -16.56 3.15 -3.35
CA ALA A 134 -16.75 1.77 -3.79
C ALA A 134 -15.43 0.98 -3.96
N TRP A 135 -14.36 1.64 -4.44
CA TRP A 135 -13.06 0.96 -4.61
C TRP A 135 -12.35 0.73 -3.28
N LEU A 136 -12.37 1.71 -2.38
CA LEU A 136 -11.72 1.65 -1.08
C LEU A 136 -12.43 0.66 -0.15
N ALA A 137 -13.76 0.69 -0.14
CA ALA A 137 -14.58 -0.28 0.59
C ALA A 137 -14.30 -1.72 0.13
N GLN A 138 -14.17 -1.93 -1.18
CA GLN A 138 -13.84 -3.24 -1.74
C GLN A 138 -12.40 -3.65 -1.39
N ALA A 139 -11.46 -2.71 -1.31
CA ALA A 139 -10.09 -2.99 -0.89
C ALA A 139 -10.00 -3.38 0.58
N ILE A 140 -10.67 -2.65 1.48
CA ILE A 140 -10.74 -2.96 2.92
C ILE A 140 -11.34 -4.36 3.14
N LYS A 141 -12.47 -4.65 2.49
CA LYS A 141 -13.13 -5.97 2.60
C LYS A 141 -12.24 -7.13 2.16
N ARG A 142 -11.35 -6.91 1.18
CA ARG A 142 -10.39 -7.93 0.72
C ARG A 142 -9.26 -8.18 1.73
N MET A 143 -8.81 -7.14 2.43
CA MET A 143 -7.81 -7.29 3.50
C MET A 143 -8.40 -8.04 4.70
N GLN A 144 -9.66 -7.77 5.04
CA GLN A 144 -10.43 -8.49 6.07
C GLN A 144 -10.92 -9.88 5.61
N GLY A 145 -10.16 -10.58 4.75
CA GLY A 145 -10.54 -11.86 4.17
C GLY A 145 -11.01 -12.89 5.22
N PRO A 146 -11.68 -13.98 4.78
CA PRO A 146 -12.53 -14.86 5.61
C PRO A 146 -11.85 -15.56 6.81
N ASN A 147 -10.54 -15.37 7.00
CA ASN A 147 -9.78 -15.92 8.12
C ASN A 147 -9.92 -15.11 9.42
N ALA A 148 -10.05 -13.78 9.36
CA ALA A 148 -10.20 -12.96 10.58
C ALA A 148 -11.55 -13.25 11.27
N ALA A 149 -12.64 -13.25 10.49
CA ALA A 149 -13.99 -13.58 10.97
C ALA A 149 -14.17 -15.05 11.42
N ARG A 150 -13.22 -15.95 11.11
CA ARG A 150 -13.30 -17.36 11.51
C ARG A 150 -12.75 -17.59 12.92
N PHE A 151 -11.80 -16.77 13.37
CA PHE A 151 -11.29 -16.82 14.75
C PHE A 151 -12.27 -16.14 15.71
N ASP A 152 -12.86 -15.00 15.33
CA ASP A 152 -13.89 -14.32 16.14
C ASP A 152 -15.15 -15.20 16.33
N ALA A 153 -15.51 -16.00 15.30
CA ALA A 153 -16.62 -16.94 15.40
C ALA A 153 -16.31 -18.16 16.29
N MET A 154 -15.05 -18.58 16.40
CA MET A 154 -14.64 -19.68 17.29
C MET A 154 -14.44 -19.24 18.74
N GLU A 155 -14.23 -17.95 19.01
CA GLU A 155 -14.21 -17.40 20.37
C GLU A 155 -15.63 -17.22 20.93
N ALA A 156 -16.63 -17.00 20.06
CA ALA A 156 -18.04 -16.90 20.43
C ALA A 156 -18.70 -18.26 20.71
N ASP A 157 -18.28 -19.32 20.00
CA ASP A 157 -18.66 -20.70 20.30
C ASP A 157 -17.73 -21.24 21.39
N GLY A 158 -17.99 -20.82 22.64
CA GLY A 158 -17.35 -21.37 23.82
C GLY A 158 -17.31 -22.90 23.74
N TRP A 159 -16.15 -23.47 24.08
CA TRP A 159 -15.94 -24.91 24.13
C TRP A 159 -16.95 -25.54 25.09
N ASP A 160 -18.06 -26.07 24.56
CA ASP A 160 -18.90 -27.01 25.28
C ASP A 160 -18.11 -28.33 25.41
N GLU A 161 -17.83 -28.68 26.67
CA GLU A 161 -17.10 -29.88 27.13
C GLU A 161 -17.70 -31.21 26.64
#